data_AF-A0A969R705-F1
#
_entry.id   AF-A0A969R705-F1
#
_cell.length_a   1.000
_cell.length_b   1.000
_cell.length_c   1.000
_cell.angle_alpha   90.00
_cell.angle_beta   90.00
_cell.angle_gamma   90.00
#
_symmetry.space_group_name_H-M   'P 1'
#
loop_
_entity.id
_entity.type
_entity.pdbx_description
1 polymer ?
#
loop_
_entity_poly.entity_id
_entity_poly.type
_entity_poly.pdbx_seq_one_letter_code
_entity_poly.pdbx_strand_id
1 'polypeptide(L)' 'MLQSQGVWGDRPSIFYCGDDSDAKKTVAQLIEDCEYEAIDTGLLIVARSLETLAAAWVQFAVASQLFPNLGLKALRR' A
#
# COMPACT_ATOMS: atom_id res chain seq x y z
N MET A 1 -9.35 14.18 22.92
CA MET A 1 -10.27 13.31 22.18
C MET A 1 -10.42 13.88 20.77
N LEU A 2 -9.37 13.74 19.94
CA LEU A 2 -9.43 14.11 18.53
C LEU A 2 -9.89 12.85 17.80
N GLN A 3 -11.17 12.81 17.42
CA GLN A 3 -11.65 11.80 16.49
C GLN A 3 -11.00 12.10 15.14
N SER A 4 -9.95 11.36 14.80
CA SER A 4 -9.43 11.28 13.44
C SER A 4 -10.47 10.57 12.58
N GLN A 5 -11.48 11.31 12.15
CA GLN A 5 -12.41 10.91 11.10
C GLN A 5 -11.57 10.79 9.83
N GLY A 6 -10.98 9.61 9.60
CA GLY A 6 -10.34 9.27 8.34
C GLY A 6 -11.41 9.36 7.25
N VAL A 7 -11.31 10.38 6.40
CA VAL A 7 -12.23 10.58 5.28
C VAL A 7 -11.90 9.58 4.17
N TRP A 8 -11.90 8.27 4.43
CA TRP A 8 -11.86 7.27 3.36
C TRP A 8 -12.58 6.02 3.87
N GLY A 9 -13.79 5.77 3.38
CA GLY A 9 -14.55 4.55 3.71
C GLY A 9 -13.90 3.24 3.23
N ASP A 10 -12.72 3.32 2.59
CA ASP A 10 -12.02 2.20 1.98
C ASP A 10 -10.62 1.98 2.60
N ARG A 11 -10.30 0.72 2.90
CA ARG A 11 -8.98 0.27 3.39
C ARG A 11 -7.86 0.65 2.40
N PRO A 12 -6.72 1.25 2.82
CA PRO A 12 -5.61 1.54 1.92
C PRO A 12 -5.04 0.28 1.26
N SER A 13 -4.45 0.41 0.08
CA SER A 13 -3.86 -0.72 -0.65
C SER A 13 -2.36 -0.85 -0.36
N ILE A 14 -1.91 -2.07 -0.12
CA ILE A 14 -0.50 -2.44 -0.06
C ILE A 14 -0.17 -3.29 -1.29
N PHE A 15 0.68 -2.74 -2.16
CA PHE A 15 1.19 -3.42 -3.33
C PHE A 15 2.39 -4.28 -2.95
N TYR A 16 2.34 -5.57 -3.27
CA TYR A 16 3.42 -6.51 -2.99
C TYR A 16 3.74 -7.37 -4.21
N CYS A 17 4.93 -7.95 -4.25
CA CYS A 17 5.39 -8.83 -5.34
C CYS A 17 6.33 -9.90 -4.78
N GLY A 18 6.57 -10.96 -5.56
CA GLY A 18 7.45 -12.05 -5.19
C GLY A 18 7.37 -13.23 -6.15
N ASP A 19 8.45 -14.00 -6.23
CA ASP A 19 8.55 -15.17 -7.13
C ASP A 19 7.97 -16.45 -6.50
N ASP A 20 7.90 -16.51 -5.17
CA ASP A 20 7.36 -17.65 -4.43
C ASP A 20 5.88 -17.43 -4.09
N SER A 21 5.01 -18.33 -4.56
CA SER A 21 3.56 -18.20 -4.37
C SER A 21 3.11 -18.42 -2.93
N ASP A 22 3.78 -19.27 -2.15
CA ASP A 22 3.36 -19.58 -0.78
C ASP A 22 3.83 -18.49 0.19
N ALA A 23 5.02 -17.93 -0.04
CA ALA A 23 5.46 -16.70 0.62
C ALA A 23 4.49 -15.54 0.35
N LYS A 24 4.06 -15.36 -0.91
CA LYS A 24 3.09 -14.33 -1.28
C LYS A 24 1.74 -14.49 -0.57
N LYS A 25 1.22 -15.71 -0.43
CA LYS A 25 -0.01 -15.96 0.35
C LYS A 25 0.15 -15.55 1.81
N THR A 26 1.28 -15.88 2.42
CA THR A 26 1.57 -15.53 3.82
C THR A 26 1.60 -14.00 3.98
N VAL A 27 2.29 -13.30 3.07
CA VAL A 27 2.37 -11.84 3.08
C VAL A 27 1.00 -11.20 2.86
N ALA A 28 0.20 -11.72 1.93
CA ALA A 28 -1.16 -11.23 1.69
C ALA A 28 -2.02 -11.32 2.95
N GLN A 29 -1.95 -12.45 3.67
CA GLN A 29 -2.70 -12.62 4.92
C GLN A 29 -2.26 -11.62 5.97
N LEU A 30 -0.95 -11.41 6.15
CA LEU A 30 -0.43 -10.43 7.10
C LEU A 30 -0.87 -9.00 6.78
N ILE A 31 -0.92 -8.63 5.50
CA ILE A 31 -1.41 -7.32 5.05
C ILE A 31 -2.89 -7.15 5.41
N GLU A 32 -3.71 -8.16 5.14
CA GLU A 32 -5.15 -8.14 5.43
C GLU A 32 -5.44 -8.13 6.93
N ASP A 33 -4.65 -8.87 7.73
CA ASP A 33 -4.72 -8.88 9.21
C ASP A 33 -4.43 -7.49 9.80
N CYS A 34 -3.67 -6.66 9.08
CA CYS A 34 -3.40 -5.26 9.43
C CYS A 34 -4.47 -4.28 8.92
N GLU A 35 -5.61 -4.79 8.44
CA GLU A 35 -6.72 -4.01 7.87
C GLU A 35 -6.37 -3.21 6.60
N TYR A 36 -5.41 -3.68 5.81
CA TYR A 36 -5.11 -3.16 4.48
C TYR A 36 -5.65 -4.09 3.38
N GLU A 37 -5.77 -3.57 2.16
CA GLU A 37 -6.06 -4.38 0.96
C GLU A 37 -4.76 -4.85 0.31
N ALA A 38 -4.57 -6.17 0.20
CA ALA A 38 -3.39 -6.76 -0.44
C ALA A 38 -3.53 -6.78 -1.98
N ILE A 39 -2.59 -6.14 -2.67
CA ILE A 39 -2.52 -6.10 -4.14
C ILE A 39 -1.27 -6.82 -4.64
N ASP A 40 -1.43 -8.04 -5.15
CA ASP A 40 -0.33 -8.78 -5.79
C ASP A 40 -0.02 -8.14 -7.15
N THR A 41 1.23 -7.72 -7.33
CA THR A 41 1.72 -7.08 -8.56
C THR A 41 2.58 -8.01 -9.41
N GLY A 42 2.70 -9.29 -9.02
CA GLY A 42 3.34 -10.33 -9.80
C GLY A 42 4.72 -10.73 -9.26
N LEU A 43 5.67 -10.88 -10.17
CA LEU A 43 7.03 -11.38 -9.91
C LEU A 43 7.90 -10.32 -9.24
N LEU A 44 8.99 -10.75 -8.59
CA LEU A 44 9.88 -9.89 -7.82
C LEU A 44 10.54 -8.78 -8.66
N ILE A 45 10.64 -8.97 -9.98
CA ILE A 45 11.13 -7.94 -10.90
C ILE A 45 10.33 -6.63 -10.84
N VAL A 46 9.05 -6.70 -10.43
CA VAL A 46 8.17 -5.53 -10.27
C VAL A 46 8.58 -4.66 -9.06
N ALA A 47 9.40 -5.17 -8.14
CA ALA A 47 9.87 -4.43 -6.97
C ALA A 47 10.55 -3.10 -7.33
N ARG A 48 11.28 -3.04 -8.46
CA ARG A 48 11.90 -1.79 -8.94
C ARG A 48 10.88 -0.67 -9.18
N SER A 49 9.72 -1.03 -9.70
CA SER A 49 8.61 -0.09 -9.90
C SER A 49 7.95 0.29 -8.57
N LEU A 50 7.76 -0.66 -7.66
CA LEU A 50 7.18 -0.40 -6.33
C LEU A 50 8.06 0.51 -5.48
N GLU A 51 9.37 0.31 -5.49
CA GLU A 51 10.35 1.16 -4.80
C GLU A 51 10.31 2.60 -5.36
N THR A 52 10.22 2.72 -6.69
CA THR A 52 10.10 4.03 -7.35
C THR A 52 8.78 4.73 -6.99
N LEU A 53 7.67 3.99 -6.97
CA LEU A 53 6.36 4.49 -6.52
C LEU A 53 6.41 4.96 -5.06
N ALA A 54 7.04 4.19 -4.17
CA ALA A 54 7.18 4.57 -2.77
C ALA A 54 7.98 5.86 -2.59
N ALA A 55 9.08 6.02 -3.34
CA ALA A 55 9.87 7.25 -3.32
C ALA A 55 9.05 8.47 -3.78
N ALA A 56 8.28 8.32 -4.87
CA ALA A 56 7.41 9.38 -5.37
C ALA A 56 6.28 9.72 -4.38
N TRP A 57 5.66 8.71 -3.77
CA TRP A 57 4.63 8.89 -2.74
C TRP A 57 5.15 9.63 -1.52
N VAL A 58 6.32 9.28 -0.99
CA VAL A 58 6.94 9.97 0.15
C VAL A 58 7.24 11.43 -0.19
N GLN A 59 7.84 11.69 -1.35
CA GLN A 59 8.14 13.07 -1.79
C GLN A 59 6.86 13.90 -1.91
N PHE A 60 5.82 13.34 -2.51
CA PHE A 60 4.51 13.99 -2.62
C PHE A 60 3.88 14.26 -1.25
N ALA A 61 3.92 13.29 -0.32
CA ALA A 61 3.36 13.42 1.02
C ALA A 61 4.04 14.54 1.82
N VAL A 62 5.38 14.65 1.71
CA VAL A 62 6.17 15.70 2.36
C VAL A 62 5.89 17.06 1.74
N ALA A 63 5.96 17.17 0.41
CA ALA A 63 5.75 18.43 -0.30
C ALA A 63 4.33 18.99 -0.08
N SER A 64 3.34 18.11 0.07
CA SER A 64 1.94 18.49 0.28
C SER A 64 1.54 18.62 1.76
N GLN A 65 2.48 18.44 2.70
CA GLN A 65 2.22 18.45 4.16
C GLN A 65 1.16 17.44 4.62
N LEU A 66 1.04 16.31 3.92
CA LEU A 66 0.08 15.24 4.22
C LEU A 66 0.71 14.08 5.02
N PHE A 67 2.04 14.06 5.18
CA PHE A 67 2.72 13.06 6.01
C PHE A 67 2.36 13.23 7.50
N PRO A 68 2.09 12.13 8.26
CA PRO A 68 2.09 10.71 7.86
C PRO A 68 0.72 10.17 7.43
N ASN A 69 -0.29 11.01 7.23
CA ASN A 69 -1.70 10.62 7.09
C ASN A 69 -2.15 10.43 5.61
N LEU A 70 -1.26 9.95 4.74
CA LEU A 70 -1.55 9.73 3.32
C LEU A 70 -1.25 8.28 2.93
N GLY A 71 -2.24 7.54 2.43
CA GLY A 71 -2.07 6.19 1.88
C GLY A 71 -2.29 6.14 0.37
N LEU A 72 -1.89 5.04 -0.26
CA LEU A 72 -2.23 4.71 -1.65
C LEU A 72 -3.47 3.82 -1.71
N LYS A 73 -4.26 3.92 -2.78
CA LYS A 73 -5.45 3.09 -3.01
C LYS A 73 -5.56 2.72 -4.49
N ALA A 74 -5.70 1.43 -4.78
CA ALA A 74 -6.08 0.94 -6.09
C ALA A 74 -7.61 1.01 -6.24
N LEU A 75 -8.11 1.91 -7.08
CA LEU A 75 -9.54 2.05 -7.34
C LEU A 75 -9.95 1.18 -8.53
N ARG A 76 -11.10 0.49 -8.42
CA ARG A 76 -11.70 -0.32 -9.49
C ARG A 76 -13.07 0.26 -9.83
N ARG A 77 -13.50 0.11 -11.09
CA ARG A 77 -14.85 0.46 -11.55
C ARG A 77 -15.74 -0.77 -11.55
#